data_AF-A0A1G7SNV8-F1
#
_entry.id   AF-A0A1G7SNV8-F1
#
_cell.length_a   1.000
_cell.length_b   1.000
_cell.length_c   1.000
_cell.angle_alpha   90.00
_cell.angle_beta   90.00
_cell.angle_gamma   90.00
#
_symmetry.space_group_name_H-M   'P 1'
#
loop_
_entity.id
_entity.type
_entity.pdbx_description
1 polymer ?
#
loop_
_entity_poly.entity_id
_entity_poly.type
_entity_poly.pdbx_seq_one_letter_code
_entity_poly.pdbx_strand_id
1 'polypeptide(L)'
;MTEPNDVKILPGHFSVTDDGEYIDVTPGQPMFSTVGYIWENNGILRMAEDEFVEHMFDNLPSKPPNYEQVIATNAGEYQPEDEETELELGPNRCAATSESAVADD
;
A
#
# COMPACT_ATOMS: atom_id res chain seq x y z
N MET A 1 7.97 1.35 -20.93
CA MET A 1 7.50 2.15 -19.79
C MET A 1 7.35 3.59 -20.24
N THR A 2 6.32 4.29 -19.77
CA THR A 2 5.99 5.65 -20.23
C THR A 2 6.70 6.73 -19.42
N GLU A 3 7.04 6.45 -18.16
CA GLU A 3 7.80 7.35 -17.29
C GLU A 3 9.31 7.07 -17.30
N PRO A 4 10.16 8.11 -17.16
CA PRO A 4 11.61 7.94 -16.99
C PRO A 4 12.00 7.17 -15.72
N ASN A 5 13.11 6.43 -15.79
CA ASN A 5 13.60 5.58 -14.69
C ASN A 5 13.99 6.34 -13.42
N ASP A 6 14.34 7.62 -13.54
CA ASP A 6 14.76 8.50 -12.45
C ASP A 6 13.59 9.22 -11.75
N VAL A 7 12.37 9.06 -12.26
CA VAL A 7 11.16 9.58 -11.59
C VAL A 7 11.05 8.96 -10.21
N LYS A 8 10.90 9.83 -9.19
CA LYS A 8 10.70 9.42 -7.80
C LYS A 8 9.26 9.01 -7.55
N ILE A 9 9.09 7.90 -6.87
CA ILE A 9 7.81 7.41 -6.37
C ILE A 9 7.77 7.64 -4.87
N LEU A 10 6.77 8.38 -4.40
CA LEU A 10 6.46 8.58 -2.98
C LEU A 10 5.17 7.82 -2.68
N PRO A 11 5.21 6.73 -1.90
CA PRO A 11 4.03 5.92 -1.66
C PRO A 11 3.10 6.60 -0.64
N GLY A 12 1.80 6.33 -0.75
CA GLY A 12 0.81 6.79 0.22
C GLY A 12 0.80 5.98 1.53
N HIS A 13 1.37 4.77 1.50
CA HIS A 13 1.43 3.85 2.63
C HIS A 13 2.80 3.16 2.68
N PHE A 14 3.15 2.63 3.86
CA PHE A 14 4.33 1.82 4.08
C PHE A 14 4.03 0.73 5.11
N SER A 15 4.88 -0.29 5.17
CA SER A 15 4.72 -1.43 6.06
C SER A 15 4.98 -1.04 7.52
N VAL A 16 4.05 -1.43 8.38
CA VAL A 16 4.15 -1.32 9.84
C VAL A 16 3.77 -2.70 10.39
N THR A 17 4.48 -3.17 11.42
CA THR A 17 4.12 -4.42 12.11
C THR A 17 2.77 -4.27 12.83
N ASP A 18 2.14 -5.38 13.19
CA ASP A 18 0.92 -5.36 14.02
C ASP A 18 1.12 -4.65 15.37
N ASP A 19 2.36 -4.61 15.86
CA ASP A 19 2.76 -3.93 17.10
C ASP A 19 3.15 -2.45 16.89
N GLY A 20 3.00 -1.92 15.67
CA GLY A 20 3.22 -0.50 15.36
C GLY A 20 4.66 -0.12 15.02
N GLU A 21 5.53 -1.09 14.74
CA GLU A 21 6.93 -0.83 14.38
C GLU A 21 7.08 -0.57 12.87
N TYR A 22 7.83 0.47 12.52
CA TYR A 22 8.12 0.84 11.13
C TYR A 22 9.06 -0.18 10.48
N ILE A 23 8.69 -0.72 9.32
CA ILE A 23 9.53 -1.63 8.54
C ILE A 23 10.15 -0.86 7.37
N ASP A 24 11.48 -0.88 7.27
CA ASP A 24 12.25 -0.19 6.21
C ASP A 24 11.99 1.32 6.09
N VAL A 25 11.44 1.92 7.15
CA VAL A 25 11.18 3.37 7.25
C VAL A 25 11.85 3.93 8.48
N THR A 26 12.47 5.10 8.33
CA THR A 26 12.90 5.92 9.46
C THR A 26 11.99 7.15 9.56
N PRO A 27 11.21 7.30 10.65
CA PRO A 27 10.37 8.48 10.83
C PRO A 27 11.17 9.78 10.69
N GLY A 28 10.59 10.74 9.96
CA GLY A 28 11.23 12.04 9.69
C GLY A 28 12.28 12.01 8.58
N GLN A 29 12.52 10.86 7.92
CA GLN A 29 13.27 10.80 6.67
C GLN A 29 12.33 10.58 5.49
N PRO A 30 12.60 11.20 4.32
CA PRO A 30 11.75 11.02 3.14
C PRO A 30 11.82 9.58 2.65
N MET A 31 10.67 8.91 2.59
CA MET A 31 10.52 7.64 1.89
C MET A 31 10.27 7.91 0.42
N PHE A 32 11.11 7.32 -0.44
CA PHE A 32 10.86 7.27 -1.87
C PHE A 32 11.65 6.11 -2.50
N SER A 33 11.24 5.73 -3.70
CA SER A 33 12.04 4.92 -4.62
C SER A 33 12.03 5.57 -6.01
N THR A 34 12.55 4.91 -7.03
CA THR A 34 12.44 5.36 -8.42
C THR A 34 11.71 4.35 -9.29
N VAL A 35 11.12 4.81 -10.40
CA VAL A 35 10.47 3.94 -11.40
C VAL A 35 11.41 2.83 -11.84
N GLY A 36 12.66 3.16 -12.17
CA GLY A 36 13.65 2.18 -12.62
C GLY A 36 13.99 1.15 -11.55
N TYR A 37 14.22 1.58 -10.31
CA TYR A 37 14.52 0.68 -9.20
C TYR A 37 13.36 -0.29 -8.94
N ILE A 38 12.13 0.22 -8.86
CA ILE A 38 10.94 -0.60 -8.64
C ILE A 38 10.75 -1.58 -9.81
N TRP A 39 10.94 -1.13 -11.04
CA TRP A 39 10.86 -2.02 -12.21
C TRP A 39 11.91 -3.13 -12.19
N GLU A 40 13.11 -2.88 -11.68
CA GLU A 40 14.22 -3.85 -11.61
C GLU A 40 14.15 -4.80 -10.41
N ASN A 41 13.46 -4.42 -9.34
CA ASN A 41 13.46 -5.19 -8.09
C ASN A 41 12.08 -5.73 -7.68
N ASN A 42 10.99 -5.28 -8.30
CA ASN A 42 9.65 -5.84 -8.05
C ASN A 42 9.26 -6.82 -9.17
N GLY A 43 9.27 -8.12 -8.84
CA GLY A 43 8.93 -9.19 -9.79
C GLY A 43 7.47 -9.18 -10.25
N ILE A 44 6.55 -8.71 -9.40
CA ILE A 44 5.11 -8.67 -9.69
C ILE A 44 4.81 -7.79 -10.91
N LEU A 45 5.56 -6.69 -11.07
CA LEU A 45 5.38 -5.76 -12.20
C LEU A 45 5.74 -6.36 -13.57
N ARG A 46 6.38 -7.53 -13.58
CA ARG A 46 6.80 -8.24 -14.81
C ARG A 46 6.06 -9.54 -15.05
N MET A 47 5.10 -9.89 -14.19
CA MET A 47 4.23 -11.05 -14.39
C MET A 47 3.35 -10.86 -15.63
N ALA A 48 2.93 -11.98 -16.23
CA ALA A 48 1.85 -11.93 -17.22
C ALA A 48 0.53 -11.51 -16.55
N GLU A 49 -0.43 -10.97 -17.30
CA GLU A 49 -1.69 -10.46 -16.73
C GLU A 49 -2.44 -11.54 -15.93
N ASP A 50 -2.59 -12.74 -16.48
CA ASP A 50 -3.30 -13.83 -15.81
C ASP A 50 -2.60 -14.27 -14.51
N GLU A 51 -1.26 -14.35 -14.54
CA GLU A 51 -0.42 -14.69 -13.38
C GLU A 51 -0.48 -13.60 -12.30
N PHE A 52 -0.46 -12.33 -12.71
CA PHE A 52 -0.62 -11.20 -11.81
C PHE A 52 -1.99 -11.23 -11.13
N VAL A 53 -3.06 -11.48 -11.89
CA VAL A 53 -4.42 -11.53 -11.33
C VAL A 53 -4.53 -12.66 -10.29
N GLU A 54 -4.08 -13.86 -10.63
CA GLU A 54 -4.05 -15.01 -9.71
C GLU A 54 -3.24 -14.69 -8.45
N HIS A 55 -2.02 -14.20 -8.61
CA HIS A 55 -1.14 -13.83 -7.49
C HIS A 55 -1.79 -12.78 -6.56
N MET A 56 -2.43 -11.75 -7.13
CA MET A 56 -3.09 -10.73 -6.32
C MET A 56 -4.28 -11.31 -5.55
N PHE A 57 -5.10 -12.17 -6.17
CA PHE A 57 -6.26 -12.77 -5.50
C PHE A 57 -5.87 -13.68 -4.33
N ASP A 58 -4.79 -14.45 -4.49
CA ASP A 58 -4.31 -15.38 -3.46
C ASP A 58 -3.70 -14.65 -2.25
N ASN A 59 -3.22 -13.42 -2.43
CA ASN A 59 -2.52 -12.63 -1.41
C ASN A 59 -3.31 -11.40 -0.92
N LEU A 60 -4.62 -11.32 -1.20
CA LEU A 60 -5.45 -10.21 -0.75
C LEU A 60 -5.60 -10.19 0.78
N PRO A 61 -5.17 -9.11 1.47
CA PRO A 61 -5.42 -8.97 2.90
C PRO A 61 -6.92 -8.76 3.17
N SER A 62 -7.36 -9.12 4.38
CA SER A 62 -8.71 -8.81 4.83
C SER A 62 -8.95 -7.29 4.83
N LYS A 63 -10.10 -6.86 4.32
CA LYS A 63 -10.48 -5.44 4.35
C LYS A 63 -10.52 -4.90 5.79
N PRO A 64 -10.05 -3.67 6.04
CA PRO A 64 -10.25 -2.99 7.31
C PRO A 64 -11.75 -2.92 7.68
N PRO A 65 -12.13 -3.04 8.96
CA PRO A 65 -13.53 -3.04 9.37
C PRO A 65 -14.27 -1.73 9.03
N ASN A 66 -13.54 -0.62 8.95
CA ASN A 66 -14.07 0.72 8.70
C ASN A 66 -14.00 1.17 7.23
N TYR A 67 -13.62 0.28 6.30
CA TYR A 67 -13.32 0.68 4.91
C TYR A 67 -14.51 1.36 4.19
N GLU A 68 -15.75 0.94 4.45
CA GLU A 68 -16.95 1.51 3.81
C GLU A 68 -17.22 2.94 4.30
N GLN A 69 -17.03 3.19 5.60
CA GLN A 69 -17.17 4.52 6.19
C GLN A 69 -16.10 5.46 5.64
N VAL A 70 -14.84 5.00 5.55
CA VAL A 70 -13.75 5.78 4.94
C VAL A 70 -14.07 6.14 3.49
N ILE A 71 -14.60 5.21 2.70
CA ILE A 71 -15.00 5.49 1.30
C ILE A 71 -16.12 6.53 1.24
N ALA A 72 -17.17 6.38 2.06
CA ALA A 72 -18.29 7.32 2.09
C ALA A 72 -17.86 8.73 2.52
N THR A 73 -16.96 8.84 3.51
CA THR A 73 -16.37 10.12 3.92
C THR A 73 -15.59 10.76 2.78
N ASN A 74 -14.68 10.01 2.14
CA ASN A 74 -13.87 10.51 1.03
C ASN A 74 -14.71 10.92 -0.19
N ALA A 75 -15.84 10.26 -0.41
CA ALA A 75 -16.81 10.60 -1.44
C ALA A 75 -17.67 11.84 -1.10
N GLY A 76 -17.61 12.34 0.15
CA GLY A 76 -18.45 13.43 0.65
C GLY A 76 -19.90 13.02 0.93
N GLU A 77 -20.17 11.72 1.00
CA GLU A 77 -21.50 11.15 1.24
C GLU A 77 -21.81 11.00 2.73
N TYR A 78 -20.77 10.99 3.57
CA TYR A 78 -20.85 10.91 5.01
C TYR A 78 -19.89 11.93 5.64
N GLN A 79 -20.30 12.56 6.74
CA GLN A 79 -19.43 13.45 7.50
C GLN A 79 -19.35 12.91 8.93
N PRO A 80 -18.19 12.37 9.36
CA PRO A 80 -18.03 11.87 10.71
C PRO A 80 -18.11 13.04 11.71
N GLU A 81 -18.86 12.85 12.79
CA GLU A 81 -19.06 13.91 13.80
C GLU A 81 -17.93 13.94 14.85
N ASP A 82 -17.44 12.78 15.30
CA ASP A 82 -16.38 12.66 16.34
C ASP A 82 -15.40 11.48 16.10
N GLU A 83 -15.48 10.80 14.96
CA GLU A 83 -14.67 9.60 14.63
C GLU A 83 -13.60 9.87 13.55
N GLU A 84 -13.43 11.13 13.12
CA GLU A 84 -12.52 11.50 12.03
C GLU A 84 -11.09 11.01 12.27
N THR A 85 -10.57 11.18 13.49
CA THR A 85 -9.21 10.75 13.84
C THR A 85 -9.05 9.23 13.85
N GLU A 86 -10.08 8.48 14.26
CA GLU A 86 -10.03 7.01 14.26
C GLU A 86 -10.13 6.45 12.83
N LEU A 87 -10.94 7.10 11.98
CA LEU A 87 -11.06 6.77 10.56
C LEU A 87 -9.77 7.07 9.78
N GLU A 88 -9.11 8.19 10.08
CA GLU A 88 -7.84 8.59 9.46
C GLU A 88 -6.65 7.76 9.93
N LEU A 89 -6.60 7.38 11.22
CA LEU A 89 -5.53 6.53 11.74
C LEU A 89 -5.58 5.17 11.06
N GLY A 90 -6.76 4.53 11.07
CA GLY A 90 -7.01 3.21 10.49
C GLY A 90 -6.00 2.14 10.92
N PRO A 91 -6.22 0.86 10.60
CA PRO A 91 -5.19 -0.15 10.85
C PRO A 91 -4.08 -0.15 9.77
N ASN A 92 -4.09 0.80 8.80
CA ASN A 92 -3.15 0.86 7.67
C ASN A 92 -2.91 -0.47 6.92
N ARG A 93 -3.90 -1.38 6.91
CA ARG A 93 -3.82 -2.71 6.28
C ARG A 93 -3.86 -2.70 4.75
N CYS A 94 -3.96 -1.51 4.13
CA CYS A 94 -3.92 -1.34 2.69
C CYS A 94 -2.50 -1.18 2.14
N ALA A 95 -1.48 -1.15 3.00
CA ALA A 95 -0.09 -1.17 2.57
C ALA A 95 0.24 -2.53 1.91
N ALA A 96 0.90 -2.49 0.76
CA ALA A 96 1.55 -3.68 0.24
C ALA A 96 2.69 -4.04 1.20
N THR A 97 2.53 -5.13 1.93
CA THR A 97 3.55 -5.68 2.84
C THR A 97 4.55 -6.52 2.05
N SER A 98 5.71 -6.81 2.65
CA SER A 98 6.66 -7.77 2.10
C SER A 98 5.97 -9.09 1.78
N GLU A 99 5.09 -9.62 2.63
CA GLU A 99 4.34 -10.87 2.37
C GLU A 99 3.39 -10.80 1.16
N SER A 100 2.88 -9.62 0.80
CA SER A 100 2.06 -9.42 -0.40
C SER A 100 2.87 -9.02 -1.65
N ALA A 101 4.15 -8.69 -1.48
CA ALA A 101 5.03 -8.12 -2.52
C ALA A 101 6.22 -9.02 -2.88
N VAL A 102 6.56 -9.99 -2.02
CA VAL A 102 7.59 -11.00 -2.27
C VAL A 102 6.89 -12.29 -2.66
N ALA A 103 7.13 -12.74 -3.89
CA ALA A 103 7.10 -14.16 -4.14
C ALA A 103 8.24 -14.75 -3.30
N ASP A 104 7.91 -15.33 -2.15
CA ASP A 104 8.84 -16.22 -1.46
C ASP A 104 9.12 -17.39 -2.42
N ASP A 105 10.40 -17.54 -2.76
CA ASP A 105 10.96 -18.67 -3.52
C ASP A 105 10.85 -19.98 -2.72
#